data_AF-A0A1F2UGR1-F1
#
_entry.id   AF-A0A1F2UGR1-F1
#
_cell.length_a   1.000
_cell.length_b   1.000
_cell.length_c   1.000
_cell.angle_alpha   90.00
_cell.angle_beta   90.00
_cell.angle_gamma   90.00
#
_symmetry.space_group_name_H-M   'P 1'
#
loop_
_entity.id
_entity.type
_entity.pdbx_description
1 polymer ?
#
loop_
_entity_poly.entity_id
_entity_poly.type
_entity_poly.pdbx_seq_one_letter_code
_entity_poly.pdbx_strand_id
1 'polypeptide(L)'
;MAGAGWSQTSLPEGKGKDLVGTACTQCHGLSNLTNSRFSQSEWQTVVMDMVSNGAPLTDAEVETAVQYLAQNFGEKKASEGASQGASPEGSQTTAPEKVNLNAATAKQLEDSLGLSDTEAQGVVGYREKNGKFVQWEDLKKVSGLDIKKIEAKKDRLAF
;
A
#
# COMPACT_ATOMS: atom_id res chain seq x y z
N MET A 1 9.69 32.82 31.72
CA MET A 1 8.38 32.18 31.93
C MET A 1 8.53 30.72 31.51
N ALA A 2 8.23 29.78 32.39
CA ALA A 2 8.35 28.35 32.18
C ALA A 2 7.15 27.81 31.38
N GLY A 3 7.37 26.80 30.52
CA GLY A 3 6.28 26.12 29.81
C GLY A 3 6.74 24.80 29.19
N ALA A 4 6.49 23.70 29.92
CA ALA A 4 6.40 22.30 29.50
C ALA A 4 7.29 21.82 28.34
N GLY A 5 8.43 21.19 28.69
CA GLY A 5 9.20 20.37 27.77
C GLY A 5 8.39 19.17 27.31
N TRP A 6 7.93 19.20 26.06
CA TRP A 6 7.42 18.01 25.40
C TRP A 6 8.56 17.01 25.31
N SER A 7 8.34 15.80 25.83
CA SER A 7 9.34 14.74 25.83
C SER A 7 9.95 14.62 24.44
N GLN A 8 11.24 14.94 24.32
CA GLN A 8 11.97 14.76 23.09
C GLN A 8 12.20 13.26 22.92
N THR A 9 11.24 12.56 22.33
CA THR A 9 11.62 11.32 21.66
C THR A 9 12.62 11.70 20.59
N SER A 10 13.84 11.20 20.73
CA SER A 10 14.91 11.45 19.77
C SER A 10 14.57 10.76 18.45
N LEU A 11 14.41 11.56 17.41
CA LEU A 11 14.31 11.08 16.04
C LEU A 11 15.68 10.51 15.60
N PRO A 12 15.74 9.32 14.98
CA PRO A 12 16.98 8.75 14.46
C PRO A 12 17.69 9.68 13.46
N GLU A 13 19.02 9.63 13.40
CA GLU A 13 19.76 10.42 12.40
C GLU A 13 19.42 9.96 10.97
N GLY A 14 19.20 10.92 10.07
CA GLY A 14 18.91 10.61 8.67
C GLY A 14 18.37 11.77 7.87
N LYS A 15 18.41 11.63 6.55
CA LYS A 15 17.83 12.59 5.61
C LYS A 15 16.32 12.64 5.84
N GLY A 16 15.81 13.79 6.28
CA GLY A 16 14.40 13.98 6.63
C GLY A 16 14.12 14.16 8.13
N LYS A 17 15.11 13.93 9.00
CA LYS A 17 14.99 14.16 10.45
C LYS A 17 14.56 15.59 10.78
N ASP A 18 15.28 16.59 10.26
CA ASP A 18 15.00 18.01 10.57
C ASP A 18 13.65 18.46 10.00
N LEU A 19 13.30 17.96 8.82
CA LEU A 19 12.01 18.20 8.17
C LEU A 19 10.86 17.67 9.04
N VAL A 20 10.94 16.41 9.47
CA VAL A 20 9.93 15.78 10.35
C VAL A 20 9.89 16.45 11.72
N GLY A 21 11.05 16.74 12.29
CA GLY A 21 11.17 17.41 13.59
C GLY A 21 10.55 18.81 13.58
N THR A 22 10.63 19.53 12.46
CA THR A 22 10.07 20.88 12.31
C THR A 22 8.61 20.84 11.89
N ALA A 23 8.27 20.14 10.81
CA ALA A 23 6.93 20.19 10.22
C ALA A 23 5.89 19.46 11.07
N CYS A 24 6.22 18.29 11.62
CA CYS A 24 5.26 17.47 12.36
C CYS A 24 5.00 17.98 13.78
N THR A 25 5.86 18.85 14.32
CA THR A 25 5.69 19.44 15.66
C THR A 25 4.92 20.75 15.67
N GLN A 26 4.50 21.25 14.50
CA GLN A 26 3.72 22.49 14.40
C GLN A 26 2.31 22.36 14.99
N CYS A 27 1.75 21.14 15.04
CA CYS A 27 0.37 20.90 15.49
C CYS A 27 0.25 19.90 16.66
N HIS A 28 1.15 18.92 16.78
CA HIS A 28 1.14 17.94 17.87
C HIS A 28 2.54 17.38 18.18
N GLY A 29 2.71 16.66 19.29
CA GLY A 29 3.98 16.02 19.64
C GLY A 29 4.33 14.79 18.79
N LEU A 30 5.60 14.37 18.82
CA LEU A 30 6.12 13.24 18.02
C LEU A 30 5.78 11.85 18.59
N SER A 31 5.09 11.76 19.74
CA SER A 31 4.83 10.50 20.43
C SER A 31 4.09 9.49 19.55
N ASN A 32 3.07 9.93 18.80
CA ASN A 32 2.33 9.04 17.90
C ASN A 32 3.25 8.49 16.80
N LEU A 33 4.04 9.36 16.19
CA LEU A 33 4.99 9.01 15.13
C LEU A 33 6.00 7.96 15.61
N THR A 34 6.60 8.16 16.79
CA THR A 34 7.71 7.31 17.24
C THR A 34 7.25 5.92 17.70
N ASN A 35 5.99 5.81 18.12
CA ASN A 35 5.35 4.55 18.51
C ASN A 35 4.65 3.83 17.34
N SER A 36 4.49 4.48 16.18
CA SER A 36 3.80 3.89 15.03
C SER A 36 4.74 3.03 14.19
N ARG A 37 4.21 1.95 13.62
CA ARG A 37 4.94 1.06 12.71
C ARG A 37 4.10 0.87 11.46
N PHE A 38 4.25 1.79 10.53
CA PHE A 38 3.50 1.78 9.27
C PHE A 38 4.41 1.42 8.10
N SER A 39 3.84 0.81 7.08
CA SER A 39 4.47 0.70 5.77
C SER A 39 4.67 2.08 5.13
N GLN A 40 5.47 2.14 4.06
CA GLN A 40 5.73 3.41 3.37
C GLN A 40 4.46 4.06 2.80
N SER A 41 3.53 3.26 2.25
CA SER A 41 2.26 3.75 1.70
C SER A 41 1.34 4.27 2.81
N GLU A 42 1.29 3.59 3.96
CA GLU A 42 0.53 4.07 5.12
C GLU A 42 1.12 5.36 5.69
N TRP A 43 2.45 5.48 5.77
CA TRP A 43 3.10 6.74 6.12
C TRP A 43 2.76 7.86 5.15
N GLN A 44 2.66 7.57 3.85
CA GLN A 44 2.22 8.55 2.86
C GLN A 44 0.79 9.02 3.12
N THR A 45 -0.13 8.11 3.43
CA THR A 45 -1.51 8.47 3.80
C THR A 45 -1.53 9.39 5.02
N VAL A 46 -0.78 9.05 6.07
CA VAL A 46 -0.72 9.86 7.30
C VAL A 46 -0.15 11.26 7.04
N VAL A 47 0.95 11.37 6.29
CA VAL A 47 1.57 12.67 5.99
C VAL A 47 0.66 13.52 5.10
N MET A 48 -0.01 12.91 4.11
CA MET A 48 -0.97 13.62 3.25
C MET A 48 -2.21 14.10 4.01
N ASP A 49 -2.66 13.35 5.02
CA ASP A 49 -3.72 13.79 5.92
C ASP A 49 -3.28 15.01 6.73
N MET A 50 -2.05 15.04 7.22
CA MET A 50 -1.48 16.22 7.90
C MET A 50 -1.43 17.44 6.97
N VAL A 51 -1.02 17.27 5.71
CA VAL A 51 -1.02 18.35 4.71
C VAL A 51 -2.42 18.86 4.43
N SER A 52 -3.39 17.96 4.28
CA SER A 52 -4.80 18.30 4.10
C SER A 52 -5.37 19.07 5.30
N ASN A 53 -4.86 18.77 6.50
CA ASN A 53 -5.18 19.46 7.75
C ASN A 53 -4.33 20.74 7.99
N GLY A 54 -3.47 21.14 7.04
CA GLY A 54 -2.75 22.42 7.06
C GLY A 54 -1.26 22.34 7.40
N ALA A 55 -0.64 21.15 7.43
CA ALA A 55 0.81 21.04 7.54
C ALA A 55 1.51 21.63 6.29
N PRO A 56 2.48 22.54 6.45
CA PRO A 56 3.11 23.23 5.33
C PRO A 56 4.22 22.38 4.71
N LEU A 57 3.86 21.26 4.09
CA LEU A 57 4.79 20.40 3.34
C LEU A 57 4.49 20.48 1.84
N THR A 58 5.52 20.61 1.03
CA THR A 58 5.45 20.44 -0.43
C THR A 58 5.52 18.96 -0.83
N ASP A 59 5.10 18.60 -2.04
CA ASP A 59 5.11 17.21 -2.51
C ASP A 59 6.48 16.52 -2.39
N ALA A 60 7.57 17.25 -2.69
CA ALA A 60 8.95 16.75 -2.57
C ALA A 60 9.37 16.53 -1.11
N GLU A 61 8.87 17.37 -0.20
CA GLU A 61 9.09 17.23 1.24
C GLU A 61 8.25 16.09 1.81
N VAL A 62 7.02 15.88 1.31
CA VAL A 62 6.20 14.71 1.66
C VAL A 62 6.95 13.43 1.31
N GLU A 63 7.50 13.33 0.11
CA GLU A 63 8.28 12.16 -0.30
C GLU A 63 9.49 11.92 0.63
N THR A 64 10.21 12.98 0.98
CA THR A 64 11.37 12.92 1.88
C THR A 64 10.97 12.50 3.30
N ALA A 65 9.87 13.03 3.83
CA ALA A 65 9.33 12.68 5.14
C ALA A 65 8.88 11.22 5.17
N VAL A 66 8.13 10.78 4.17
CA VAL A 66 7.63 9.39 4.07
C VAL A 66 8.78 8.39 4.00
N GLN A 67 9.82 8.66 3.19
CA GLN A 67 11.00 7.81 3.13
C GLN A 67 11.70 7.70 4.49
N TYR A 68 11.90 8.83 5.17
CA TYR A 68 12.51 8.86 6.49
C TYR A 68 11.68 8.07 7.52
N LEU A 69 10.35 8.25 7.52
CA LEU A 69 9.46 7.57 8.45
C LEU A 69 9.41 6.07 8.21
N ALA A 70 9.30 5.63 6.95
CA ALA A 70 9.33 4.22 6.60
C ALA A 70 10.68 3.56 6.92
N GLN A 71 11.79 4.28 6.76
CA GLN A 71 13.12 3.75 7.04
C GLN A 71 13.35 3.55 8.55
N ASN A 72 12.87 4.48 9.37
CA ASN A 72 13.20 4.53 10.80
C ASN A 72 12.09 3.97 11.70
N PHE A 73 10.85 4.05 11.24
CA PHE A 73 9.64 3.66 11.95
C PHE A 73 8.75 2.78 11.08
N GLY A 74 9.31 2.11 10.06
CA GLY A 74 8.61 1.13 9.26
C GLY A 74 8.45 -0.22 9.95
N GLU A 75 7.49 -1.01 9.50
CA GLU A 75 7.41 -2.43 9.87
C GLU A 75 8.66 -3.15 9.36
N LYS A 76 9.22 -4.05 10.18
CA LYS A 76 10.41 -4.84 9.85
C LYS A 76 10.09 -5.75 8.65
N LYS A 77 10.54 -5.36 7.46
CA LYS A 77 10.13 -5.85 6.13
C LYS A 77 9.94 -7.36 5.98
N ALA A 78 8.84 -7.72 5.31
CA ALA A 78 8.92 -8.44 4.03
C ALA A 78 8.54 -7.47 2.90
N SER A 79 9.05 -7.72 1.69
CA SER A 79 9.21 -6.76 0.59
C SER A 79 7.92 -6.23 -0.07
N GLU A 80 8.09 -5.04 -0.64
CA GLU A 80 7.46 -4.44 -1.83
C GLU A 80 5.93 -4.52 -2.06
N GLY A 81 5.36 -3.32 -2.23
CA GLY A 81 4.33 -3.09 -3.24
C GLY A 81 2.91 -3.52 -2.88
N ALA A 82 2.27 -2.79 -1.97
CA ALA A 82 0.81 -2.73 -1.94
C ALA A 82 0.37 -1.37 -1.37
N SER A 83 -0.03 -0.47 -2.26
CA SER A 83 -1.07 0.48 -1.91
C SER A 83 -2.38 -0.30 -1.82
N GLN A 84 -3.17 0.07 -0.81
CA GLN A 84 -4.60 -0.21 -0.60
C GLN A 84 -4.93 -1.46 0.21
N GLY A 85 -4.88 -1.30 1.53
CA GLY A 85 -5.72 -2.04 2.47
C GLY A 85 -6.74 -1.09 3.08
N ALA A 86 -8.01 -1.21 2.69
CA ALA A 86 -9.11 -0.96 3.61
C ALA A 86 -9.44 -2.31 4.28
N SER A 87 -9.09 -2.39 5.56
CA SER A 87 -9.51 -3.30 6.65
C SER A 87 -9.57 -4.82 6.45
N PRO A 88 -8.95 -5.60 7.36
CA PRO A 88 -9.40 -6.93 7.70
C PRO A 88 -10.29 -6.89 8.95
N GLU A 89 -11.54 -7.31 8.80
CA GLU A 89 -12.29 -7.95 9.89
C GLU A 89 -12.72 -9.33 9.37
N GLY A 90 -12.45 -10.39 10.13
CA GLY A 90 -13.10 -11.70 9.92
C GLY A 90 -12.18 -12.90 9.67
N SER A 91 -11.83 -13.54 10.78
CA SER A 91 -11.32 -14.90 10.96
C SER A 91 -11.91 -16.02 10.06
N GLN A 92 -11.00 -16.74 9.38
CA GLN A 92 -10.86 -18.22 9.28
C GLN A 92 -11.76 -19.14 8.39
N THR A 93 -11.04 -20.05 7.68
CA THR A 93 -11.33 -21.48 7.44
C THR A 93 -12.06 -21.95 6.14
N THR A 94 -11.27 -22.63 5.30
CA THR A 94 -11.58 -23.68 4.30
C THR A 94 -12.65 -23.44 3.21
N ALA A 95 -12.22 -22.80 2.13
CA ALA A 95 -12.61 -23.03 0.74
C ALA A 95 -11.44 -22.52 -0.14
N PRO A 96 -11.22 -22.99 -1.39
CA PRO A 96 -10.26 -22.31 -2.26
C PRO A 96 -10.74 -20.87 -2.46
N GLU A 97 -10.06 -19.94 -1.81
CA GLU A 97 -10.39 -18.51 -1.82
C GLU A 97 -10.41 -18.05 -3.28
N LYS A 98 -11.61 -17.64 -3.74
CA LYS A 98 -11.77 -17.14 -5.11
C LYS A 98 -11.09 -15.78 -5.19
N VAL A 99 -10.26 -15.60 -6.21
CA VAL A 99 -9.61 -14.33 -6.49
C VAL A 99 -10.50 -13.47 -7.36
N ASN A 100 -10.83 -12.26 -6.89
CA ASN A 100 -11.63 -11.31 -7.66
C ASN A 100 -10.77 -10.63 -8.73
N LEU A 101 -11.03 -10.90 -10.00
CA LEU A 101 -10.25 -10.37 -11.13
C LEU A 101 -10.38 -8.86 -11.31
N ASN A 102 -11.45 -8.24 -10.82
CA ASN A 102 -11.70 -6.82 -10.93
C ASN A 102 -11.13 -6.00 -9.78
N ALA A 103 -10.76 -6.64 -8.66
CA ALA A 103 -10.23 -5.98 -7.47
C ALA A 103 -8.82 -6.46 -7.07
N ALA A 104 -8.46 -7.70 -7.34
CA ALA A 104 -7.19 -8.29 -6.91
C ALA A 104 -5.97 -7.57 -7.50
N THR A 105 -4.90 -7.47 -6.73
CA THR A 105 -3.61 -6.95 -7.21
C THR A 105 -2.94 -7.94 -8.15
N ALA A 106 -1.94 -7.48 -8.92
CA ALA A 106 -1.14 -8.37 -9.78
C ALA A 106 -0.57 -9.55 -8.96
N LYS A 107 0.02 -9.25 -7.80
CA LYS A 107 0.57 -10.27 -6.89
C LYS A 107 -0.46 -11.30 -6.42
N GLN A 108 -1.67 -10.86 -6.07
CA GLN A 108 -2.75 -11.77 -5.68
C GLN A 108 -3.19 -12.68 -6.84
N LEU A 109 -3.16 -12.17 -8.07
CA LEU A 109 -3.45 -12.95 -9.28
C LEU A 109 -2.32 -13.95 -9.57
N GLU A 110 -1.05 -13.59 -9.38
CA GLU A 110 0.08 -14.51 -9.49
C GLU A 110 -0.05 -15.66 -8.49
N ASP A 111 -0.19 -15.34 -7.21
CA ASP A 111 -0.27 -16.32 -6.11
C ASP A 111 -1.49 -17.24 -6.26
N SER A 112 -2.63 -16.68 -6.69
CA SER A 112 -3.89 -17.44 -6.81
C SER A 112 -4.00 -18.23 -8.10
N LEU A 113 -3.53 -17.69 -9.22
CA LEU A 113 -3.73 -18.28 -10.54
C LEU A 113 -2.47 -18.91 -11.14
N GLY A 114 -1.31 -18.79 -10.48
CA GLY A 114 -0.03 -19.27 -10.98
C GLY A 114 0.40 -18.56 -12.27
N LEU A 115 0.06 -17.28 -12.34
CA LEU A 115 0.46 -16.38 -13.43
C LEU A 115 1.86 -15.85 -13.16
N SER A 116 2.59 -15.50 -14.22
CA SER A 116 3.79 -14.69 -14.13
C SER A 116 3.45 -13.21 -13.91
N ASP A 117 4.42 -12.43 -13.42
CA ASP A 117 4.29 -10.98 -13.24
C ASP A 117 3.72 -10.30 -14.50
N THR A 118 4.27 -10.58 -15.68
CA THR A 118 3.78 -10.02 -16.96
C THR A 118 2.33 -10.39 -17.24
N GLU A 119 1.92 -11.63 -16.97
CA GLU A 119 0.54 -12.08 -17.17
C GLU A 119 -0.43 -11.38 -16.22
N ALA A 120 -0.07 -11.28 -14.93
CA ALA A 120 -0.89 -10.64 -13.92
C ALA A 120 -1.01 -9.12 -14.13
N GLN A 121 0.09 -8.45 -14.49
CA GLN A 121 0.07 -7.06 -14.91
C GLN A 121 -0.79 -6.85 -16.16
N GLY A 122 -0.76 -7.79 -17.11
CA GLY A 122 -1.64 -7.78 -18.27
C GLY A 122 -3.12 -7.77 -17.89
N VAL A 123 -3.52 -8.57 -16.91
CA VAL A 123 -4.91 -8.63 -16.41
C VAL A 123 -5.31 -7.30 -15.77
N VAL A 124 -4.46 -6.74 -14.89
CA VAL A 124 -4.71 -5.45 -14.23
C VAL A 124 -4.79 -4.31 -15.26
N GLY A 125 -3.81 -4.23 -16.16
CA GLY A 125 -3.80 -3.19 -17.20
C GLY A 125 -4.97 -3.32 -18.18
N TYR A 126 -5.42 -4.55 -18.46
CA TYR A 126 -6.60 -4.76 -19.30
C TYR A 126 -7.85 -4.20 -18.63
N ARG A 127 -8.12 -4.50 -17.35
CA ARG A 127 -9.33 -4.00 -16.67
C ARG A 127 -9.33 -2.49 -16.48
N GLU A 128 -8.17 -1.87 -16.34
CA GLU A 128 -8.04 -0.41 -16.23
C GLU A 128 -8.36 0.28 -17.56
N LYS A 129 -7.96 -0.33 -18.69
CA LYS A 129 -8.15 0.26 -20.03
C LYS A 129 -9.49 -0.10 -20.67
N ASN A 130 -9.96 -1.31 -20.47
CA ASN A 130 -11.12 -1.88 -21.17
C ASN A 130 -12.35 -2.02 -20.26
N GLY A 131 -12.19 -1.79 -18.96
CA GLY A 131 -13.23 -1.98 -17.96
C GLY A 131 -13.25 -3.38 -17.34
N LYS A 132 -14.23 -3.60 -16.47
CA LYS A 132 -14.33 -4.81 -15.65
C LYS A 132 -14.52 -6.08 -16.51
N PHE A 133 -13.89 -7.17 -16.09
CA PHE A 133 -14.20 -8.51 -16.58
C PHE A 133 -15.59 -8.91 -16.08
N VAL A 134 -16.45 -9.40 -16.97
CA VAL A 134 -17.80 -9.87 -16.62
C VAL A 134 -17.80 -11.39 -16.49
N GLN A 135 -16.97 -12.06 -17.27
CA GLN A 135 -16.86 -13.50 -17.35
C GLN A 135 -15.42 -13.93 -17.65
N TRP A 136 -15.11 -15.20 -17.41
CA TRP A 136 -13.75 -15.69 -17.55
C TRP A 136 -13.27 -15.64 -19.00
N GLU A 137 -14.17 -15.69 -19.98
CA GLU A 137 -13.85 -15.54 -21.40
C GLU A 137 -13.25 -14.16 -21.71
N ASP A 138 -13.57 -13.13 -20.92
CA ASP A 138 -12.99 -11.80 -21.11
C ASP A 138 -11.47 -11.80 -20.85
N LEU A 139 -10.95 -12.74 -20.04
CA LEU A 139 -9.51 -12.91 -19.86
C LEU A 139 -8.80 -13.34 -21.15
N LYS A 140 -9.51 -13.93 -22.13
CA LYS A 140 -8.94 -14.24 -23.45
C LYS A 140 -8.54 -13.00 -24.26
N LYS A 141 -9.06 -11.83 -23.86
CA LYS A 141 -8.72 -10.54 -24.49
C LYS A 141 -7.42 -9.95 -23.92
N VAL A 142 -6.89 -10.53 -22.85
CA VAL A 142 -5.59 -10.15 -22.27
C VAL A 142 -4.48 -10.79 -23.09
N SER A 143 -3.74 -9.97 -23.83
CA SER A 143 -2.61 -10.42 -24.63
C SER A 143 -1.52 -11.04 -23.75
N GLY A 144 -1.06 -12.24 -24.11
CA GLY A 144 0.02 -12.94 -23.42
C GLY A 144 -0.42 -13.76 -22.20
N LEU A 145 -1.72 -13.81 -21.89
CA LEU A 145 -2.23 -14.62 -20.78
C LEU A 145 -2.35 -16.09 -21.18
N ASP A 146 -1.82 -17.00 -20.36
CA ASP A 146 -1.99 -18.44 -20.57
C ASP A 146 -3.41 -18.89 -20.19
N ILE A 147 -4.28 -18.95 -21.20
CA ILE A 147 -5.68 -19.34 -21.07
C ILE A 147 -5.84 -20.76 -20.51
N LYS A 148 -4.87 -21.67 -20.71
CA LYS A 148 -4.95 -23.03 -20.14
C LYS A 148 -4.86 -22.98 -18.61
N LYS A 149 -4.03 -22.11 -18.06
CA LYS A 149 -3.90 -21.93 -16.60
C LYS A 149 -5.17 -21.33 -16.00
N ILE A 150 -5.75 -20.35 -16.68
CA ILE A 150 -7.02 -19.73 -16.31
C ILE A 150 -8.15 -20.75 -16.34
N GLU A 151 -8.19 -21.58 -17.39
CA GLU A 151 -9.24 -22.57 -17.56
C GLU A 151 -9.24 -23.63 -16.45
N ALA A 152 -8.05 -24.12 -16.08
CA ALA A 152 -7.87 -25.06 -14.98
C ALA A 152 -8.22 -24.47 -13.60
N LYS A 153 -8.39 -23.15 -13.50
CA LYS A 153 -8.67 -22.42 -12.25
C LYS A 153 -9.94 -21.57 -12.34
N LYS A 154 -10.84 -21.85 -13.27
CA LYS A 154 -12.13 -21.15 -13.43
C LYS A 154 -12.91 -21.07 -12.12
N ASP A 155 -12.89 -22.14 -11.34
CA ASP A 155 -13.58 -22.22 -10.04
C ASP A 155 -13.02 -21.25 -8.99
N ARG A 156 -11.78 -20.78 -9.20
CA ARG A 156 -11.12 -19.79 -8.35
C ARG A 156 -11.34 -18.36 -8.82
N LEU A 157 -12.00 -18.13 -9.95
CA LEU A 157 -12.23 -16.78 -10.47
C LEU A 157 -13.49 -16.17 -9.84
N ALA A 158 -13.39 -14.90 -9.46
CA ALA A 158 -14.51 -14.05 -9.12
C ALA A 158 -14.46 -12.76 -9.97
N PHE A 159 -15.61 -12.13 -10.19
CA PHE A 159 -15.79 -10.92 -11.00
C PHE A 159 -16.45 -9.84 -10.14
#